data_AF-D3PKG9-F1
#
_entry.id   AF-D3PKG9-F1
#
_cell.length_a   1.000
_cell.length_b   1.000
_cell.length_c   1.000
_cell.angle_alpha   90.00
_cell.angle_beta   90.00
_cell.angle_gamma   90.00
#
_symmetry.space_group_name_H-M   'P 1'
#
loop_
_entity.id
_entity.type
_entity.pdbx_description
1 polymer ?
#
loop_
_entity_poly.entity_id
_entity_poly.type
_entity_poly.pdbx_seq_one_letter_code
_entity_poly.pdbx_strand_id
1 'polypeptide(L)'
;MISLDTNVIFSALNKAGVHHDRARQLLKKYGALVLSPVVHAELMASSDAPGIQLFLQKAQISTLWEVPPAVWEAAGRGFGQ
;
A
#
# COMPACT_ATOMS: atom_id res chain seq x y z
N MET A 1 -10.74 -6.82 4.66
CA MET A 1 -9.95 -5.95 3.77
C MET A 1 -8.72 -5.51 4.53
N ILE A 2 -7.53 -5.57 3.94
CA ILE A 2 -6.25 -5.26 4.59
C ILE A 2 -5.67 -4.04 3.89
N SER A 3 -5.42 -2.97 4.66
CA SER A 3 -4.69 -1.80 4.15
C SER A 3 -3.21 -2.14 4.06
N LEU A 4 -2.59 -1.83 2.92
CA LEU A 4 -1.16 -1.99 2.71
C LEU A 4 -0.42 -0.69 3.01
N ASP A 5 0.80 -0.84 3.48
CA ASP A 5 1.77 0.24 3.64
C ASP A 5 2.65 0.35 2.39
N THR A 6 3.25 1.52 2.16
CA THR A 6 4.16 1.74 1.03
C THR A 6 5.34 0.76 1.01
N ASN A 7 5.88 0.41 2.18
CA ASN A 7 7.01 -0.51 2.27
C ASN A 7 6.68 -1.92 1.75
N VAL A 8 5.42 -2.36 1.88
CA VAL A 8 5.01 -3.67 1.36
C VAL A 8 5.02 -3.67 -0.16
N ILE A 9 4.55 -2.59 -0.78
CA ILE A 9 4.54 -2.43 -2.24
C ILE A 9 5.96 -2.33 -2.78
N PHE A 10 6.81 -1.48 -2.18
CA PHE A 10 8.20 -1.35 -2.60
C PHE A 10 8.99 -2.64 -2.41
N SER A 11 8.78 -3.36 -1.30
CA SER A 11 9.39 -4.68 -1.09
C SER A 11 8.95 -5.67 -2.17
N ALA A 12 7.67 -5.67 -2.56
CA ALA A 12 7.16 -6.54 -3.61
C ALA A 12 7.71 -6.21 -5.01
N LEU A 13 8.13 -4.97 -5.26
CA LEU A 13 8.72 -4.54 -6.53
C LEU A 13 10.24 -4.74 -6.59
N ASN A 14 10.94 -4.61 -5.46
CA ASN A 14 12.39 -4.75 -5.38
C ASN A 14 12.83 -6.22 -5.39
N LYS A 15 13.13 -6.78 -6.56
CA LYS A 15 13.59 -8.18 -6.71
C LYS A 15 14.88 -8.52 -5.96
N ALA A 16 15.73 -7.53 -5.69
CA ALA A 16 16.97 -7.73 -4.94
C ALA A 16 16.77 -7.59 -3.42
N GLY A 17 15.57 -7.18 -2.98
CA GLY A 17 15.28 -6.95 -1.57
C GLY A 17 15.10 -8.25 -0.79
N VAL A 18 15.67 -8.30 0.41
CA VAL A 18 15.55 -9.46 1.33
C VAL A 18 14.10 -9.78 1.73
N HIS A 19 13.17 -8.83 1.55
CA HIS A 19 11.75 -8.99 1.84
C HIS A 19 10.89 -9.26 0.59
N HIS A 20 11.50 -9.37 -0.59
CA HIS A 20 10.77 -9.52 -1.86
C HIS A 20 9.79 -10.69 -1.85
N ASP A 21 10.31 -11.89 -1.57
CA ASP A 21 9.50 -13.11 -1.62
C ASP A 21 8.40 -13.09 -0.57
N ARG A 22 8.70 -12.58 0.63
CA ARG A 22 7.72 -12.46 1.71
C ARG A 22 6.61 -11.46 1.35
N ALA A 23 6.95 -10.32 0.79
CA ALA A 23 5.96 -9.34 0.33
C ALA A 23 5.08 -9.94 -0.78
N ARG A 24 5.67 -10.63 -1.77
CA ARG A 24 4.93 -11.29 -2.85
C ARG A 24 4.02 -12.40 -2.33
N GLN A 25 4.45 -13.16 -1.33
CA GLN A 25 3.63 -14.18 -0.67
C GLN A 25 2.45 -13.54 0.09
N LEU A 26 2.68 -12.44 0.80
CA LEU A 26 1.62 -11.70 1.50
C LEU A 26 0.55 -11.22 0.51
N LEU A 27 0.95 -10.64 -0.62
CA LEU A 27 0.02 -10.17 -1.64
C LEU A 27 -0.82 -11.29 -2.27
N LYS A 28 -0.27 -12.51 -2.36
CA LYS A 28 -1.01 -13.69 -2.86
C LYS A 28 -1.92 -14.30 -1.79
N LYS A 29 -1.52 -14.25 -0.52
CA LYS A 29 -2.24 -14.88 0.59
C LYS A 29 -3.57 -14.19 0.88
N TYR A 30 -3.64 -12.87 0.70
CA TYR A 30 -4.81 -12.09 1.06
C TYR A 30 -5.52 -11.58 -0.19
N GLY A 31 -6.83 -11.83 -0.30
CA GLY A 31 -7.61 -11.49 -1.50
C GLY A 31 -8.22 -10.08 -1.52
N ALA A 32 -8.31 -9.40 -0.37
CA ALA A 32 -8.93 -8.07 -0.28
C ALA A 32 -7.92 -7.06 0.24
N LEU A 33 -7.07 -6.54 -0.66
CA LEU A 33 -5.98 -5.61 -0.38
C LEU A 33 -6.32 -4.22 -0.90
N VAL A 34 -6.07 -3.20 -0.08
CA VAL A 34 -6.36 -1.81 -0.45
C VAL A 34 -5.26 -0.86 -0.01
N LEU A 35 -5.24 0.32 -0.62
CA LEU A 35 -4.43 1.45 -0.20
C LEU A 35 -5.30 2.51 0.46
N SER A 36 -4.75 3.21 1.44
CA SER A 36 -5.28 4.51 1.85
C SER A 36 -4.90 5.57 0.80
N PRO A 37 -5.57 6.74 0.77
CA PRO A 37 -5.25 7.82 -0.16
C PRO A 37 -3.82 8.33 0.02
N VAL A 38 -3.33 8.36 1.26
CA VAL A 38 -1.98 8.82 1.61
C VAL A 38 -0.93 7.85 1.05
N VAL A 39 -1.12 6.54 1.26
CA VAL A 39 -0.22 5.52 0.71
C VAL A 39 -0.22 5.56 -0.82
N HIS A 40 -1.39 5.74 -1.46
CA HIS A 40 -1.43 5.93 -2.91
C HIS A 40 -0.63 7.17 -3.34
N ALA A 41 -0.79 8.31 -2.66
CA ALA A 41 -0.07 9.54 -2.98
C ALA A 41 1.46 9.35 -2.84
N GLU A 42 1.92 8.70 -1.78
CA GLU A 42 3.33 8.36 -1.57
C GLU A 42 3.89 7.50 -2.71
N LEU A 43 3.14 6.48 -3.15
CA LEU A 43 3.53 5.63 -4.28
C LEU A 43 3.60 6.41 -5.59
N MET A 44 2.66 7.32 -5.83
CA MET A 44 2.63 8.13 -7.05
C MET A 44 3.68 9.26 -7.05
N ALA A 45 4.27 9.58 -5.89
CA ALA A 45 5.43 10.47 -5.81
C ALA A 45 6.74 9.78 -6.23
N SER A 46 6.73 8.46 -6.47
CA SER A 46 7.89 7.72 -6.96
C SER A 46 8.21 8.06 -8.42
N SER A 47 9.49 7.96 -8.80
CA SER A 47 9.94 8.17 -10.19
C SER A 47 9.37 7.15 -11.18
N ASP A 48 8.96 5.96 -10.71
CA ASP A 48 8.31 4.92 -11.51
C ASP A 48 6.80 4.78 -11.20
N ALA A 49 6.12 5.91 -11.01
CA ALA A 49 4.67 5.92 -10.80
C ALA A 49 3.88 5.09 -11.85
N PRO A 50 4.20 5.13 -13.16
CA PRO A 50 3.51 4.30 -14.16
C PRO A 50 3.69 2.79 -13.93
N GLY A 51 4.91 2.35 -13.59
CA GLY A 51 5.20 0.95 -13.29
C GLY A 51 4.48 0.47 -12.04
N ILE A 52 4.44 1.31 -11.00
CA ILE A 52 3.70 1.03 -9.76
C ILE A 52 2.20 0.95 -10.03
N GLN A 53 1.64 1.87 -10.80
CA GLN A 53 0.21 1.85 -11.13
C GLN A 53 -0.19 0.57 -11.89
N LEU A 54 0.63 0.15 -12.87
CA LEU A 54 0.43 -1.10 -13.59
C LEU A 54 0.51 -2.32 -12.66
N PHE A 55 1.44 -2.30 -11.71
CA PHE A 55 1.57 -3.36 -10.71
C PHE A 55 0.31 -3.46 -9.83
N LEU A 56 -0.17 -2.33 -9.29
CA LEU A 56 -1.37 -2.28 -8.45
C LEU A 56 -2.60 -2.81 -9.21
N GLN A 57 -2.76 -2.41 -10.48
CA GLN A 57 -3.84 -2.88 -11.34
C GLN A 57 -3.78 -4.41 -11.54
N LYS A 58 -2.60 -4.95 -11.87
CA LYS A 58 -2.41 -6.41 -12.05
C LYS A 58 -2.63 -7.19 -10.75
N ALA A 59 -2.28 -6.60 -9.62
CA ALA A 59 -2.48 -7.18 -8.30
C ALA A 59 -3.90 -6.98 -7.75
N GLN A 60 -4.79 -6.30 -8.48
CA GLN A 60 -6.15 -5.95 -8.06
C GLN A 60 -6.20 -5.20 -6.73
N ILE A 61 -5.19 -4.36 -6.48
CA ILE A 61 -5.12 -3.52 -5.28
C ILE A 61 -5.79 -2.18 -5.61
N SER A 62 -6.87 -1.85 -4.93
CA SER A 62 -7.61 -0.60 -5.12
C SER A 62 -7.30 0.43 -4.03
N THR A 63 -7.50 1.71 -4.34
CA THR A 63 -7.44 2.79 -3.34
C THR A 63 -8.83 3.02 -2.76
N LEU A 64 -8.93 3.03 -1.43
CA LEU A 64 -10.11 3.55 -0.74
C LEU A 64 -9.96 5.05 -0.60
N TRP A 65 -10.56 5.80 -1.52
CA TRP A 65 -10.47 7.26 -1.55
C TRP A 65 -11.16 7.92 -0.37
N GLU A 66 -12.23 7.30 0.13
CA GLU A 66 -12.96 7.78 1.30
C GLU A 66 -12.43 7.09 2.56
N VAL A 67 -11.88 7.91 3.46
CA VAL A 67 -11.43 7.48 4.78
C VAL A 67 -12.30 8.19 5.83
N PRO A 68 -13.05 7.45 6.66
CA PRO A 68 -13.93 8.04 7.67
C PRO A 68 -13.16 8.96 8.64
N PRO A 69 -13.76 10.07 9.12
CA PRO A 69 -13.14 10.96 10.11
C PRO A 69 -12.57 10.25 11.34
N ALA A 70 -13.26 9.23 11.84
CA ALA A 70 -12.83 8.43 12.99
C ALA A 70 -11.46 7.76 12.81
N VAL A 71 -11.08 7.42 11.56
CA VAL A 71 -9.76 6.84 11.26
C VAL A 71 -8.67 7.88 11.41
N TRP A 72 -8.92 9.11 10.96
CA TRP A 72 -7.98 10.23 11.11
C TRP A 72 -7.78 10.62 12.57
N GLU A 73 -8.87 10.65 13.35
CA GLU A 73 -8.79 10.90 14.78
C GLU A 73 -7.99 9.81 15.53
N ALA A 74 -8.20 8.54 15.16
CA ALA A 74 -7.44 7.43 15.72
C ALA A 74 -5.95 7.53 15.38
N ALA A 75 -5.62 7.86 14.13
CA ALA A 75 -4.24 8.09 13.71
C ALA A 75 -3.59 9.25 14.48
N GLY A 76 -4.31 10.37 14.65
CA GLY A 76 -3.84 11.52 15.43
C GLY A 76 -3.56 11.19 16.88
N ARG A 77 -4.44 10.41 17.55
CA ARG A 77 -4.18 9.92 18.92
C ARG A 77 -2.95 9.02 19.00
N GLY A 78 -2.72 8.19 18.00
CA GLY A 78 -1.56 7.29 17.94
C GLY A 78 -0.23 8.00 17.68
N PHE A 79 -0.25 9.16 17.02
CA PHE A 79 0.95 9.95 16.72
C PHE A 79 1.43 10.84 17.88
N GLY A 80 0.74 10.78 19.02
CA GLY A 80 1.01 11.61 20.20
C GLY A 80 0.24 12.92 20.12
N GLN A 81 -0.77 13.06 20.97
CA GLN A 81 -1.18 14.39 21.43
C GLN A 81 -0.07 15.01 22.27
#